data_AF-A0A246Q2S1-F1
#
_entry.id   AF-A0A246Q2S1-F1
#
_cell.length_a   1.000
_cell.length_b   1.000
_cell.length_c   1.000
_cell.angle_alpha   90.00
_cell.angle_beta   90.00
_cell.angle_gamma   90.00
#
_symmetry.space_group_name_H-M   'P 1'
#
loop_
_entity.id
_entity.type
_entity.pdbx_description
1 polymer ?
#
loop_
_entity_poly.entity_id
_entity_poly.type
_entity_poly.pdbx_seq_one_letter_code
_entity_poly.pdbx_strand_id
1 'polypeptide(L)' 'MSHETDDSKLIDALGGTVKVAQLCNLTTGAISQWRTNGIPKGWRSFLRLAKPKVFKAWEISKRPTSAEASHA' A
#
# COMPACT_ATOMS: atom_id res chain seq x y z
N MET A 1 8.73 -12.39 -14.31
CA MET A 1 9.13 -12.02 -12.93
C MET A 1 8.30 -10.81 -12.54
N SER A 2 7.31 -10.98 -11.67
CA SER A 2 6.44 -9.87 -11.26
C SER A 2 7.25 -8.91 -10.39
N HIS A 3 7.43 -7.67 -10.84
CA HIS A 3 8.01 -6.61 -10.04
C HIS A 3 7.00 -6.25 -8.97
N GLU A 4 7.24 -6.65 -7.72
CA GLU A 4 6.35 -6.33 -6.61
C GLU A 4 6.39 -4.82 -6.34
N THR A 5 5.28 -4.15 -6.63
CA THR A 5 5.14 -2.71 -6.44
C THR A 5 4.95 -2.37 -4.97
N ASP A 6 5.31 -1.15 -4.59
CA ASP A 6 5.07 -0.64 -3.23
C ASP A 6 3.58 -0.70 -2.84
N ASP A 7 2.70 -0.51 -3.81
CA ASP A 7 1.26 -0.61 -3.63
C ASP A 7 0.81 -2.05 -3.40
N SER A 8 1.47 -3.04 -4.02
CA SER A 8 1.24 -4.45 -3.72
C SER A 8 1.55 -4.77 -2.26
N LYS A 9 2.72 -4.34 -1.77
CA LYS A 9 3.12 -4.49 -0.36
C LYS A 9 2.15 -3.82 0.61
N LEU A 10 1.65 -2.64 0.25
CA LEU A 10 0.65 -1.94 1.05
C LEU A 10 -0.67 -2.72 1.11
N ILE A 11 -1.15 -3.24 -0.02
CA ILE A 11 -2.38 -4.05 -0.08
C ILE A 11 -2.20 -5.31 0.78
N ASP A 12 -1.04 -5.97 0.72
CA ASP A 12 -0.75 -7.15 1.54
C ASP A 12 -0.70 -6.81 3.04
N ALA A 13 -0.05 -5.70 3.42
CA ALA A 13 -0.03 -5.22 4.80
C ALA A 13 -1.43 -4.91 5.34
N LEU A 14 -2.34 -4.42 4.48
CA LEU A 14 -3.74 -4.15 4.83
C LEU A 14 -4.61 -5.42 4.95
N GLY A 15 -4.04 -6.60 4.67
CA GLY A 15 -4.70 -7.90 4.77
C GLY A 15 -5.09 -8.51 3.42
N GLY A 16 -4.49 -8.04 2.33
CA GLY A 16 -4.63 -8.60 0.99
C GLY A 16 -5.86 -8.09 0.22
N THR A 17 -5.95 -8.53 -1.04
CA THR A 17 -6.91 -8.03 -2.04
C THR A 17 -8.37 -8.12 -1.58
N VAL A 18 -8.76 -9.24 -0.96
CA VAL A 18 -10.15 -9.47 -0.52
C VAL A 18 -10.56 -8.51 0.60
N LYS A 19 -9.68 -8.33 1.60
CA LYS A 19 -9.97 -7.50 2.77
C LYS A 19 -10.01 -6.02 2.40
N VAL A 20 -9.12 -5.59 1.51
CA VAL A 20 -9.13 -4.22 0.97
C VAL A 20 -10.36 -3.99 0.09
N ALA A 21 -10.78 -4.97 -0.71
CA ALA A 21 -11.99 -4.88 -1.53
C ALA A 21 -13.24 -4.66 -0.66
N GLN A 22 -13.39 -5.44 0.40
CA GLN A 22 -14.48 -5.27 1.38
C GLN A 22 -14.41 -3.91 2.09
N LEU A 23 -13.22 -3.47 2.50
CA LEU A 23 -13.03 -2.19 3.17
C LEU A 23 -13.41 -0.99 2.29
N CYS A 24 -13.10 -1.07 1.00
CA CYS A 24 -13.39 -0.02 0.01
C CYS A 24 -14.78 -0.16 -0.62
N ASN A 25 -15.51 -1.24 -0.33
CA ASN A 25 -16.75 -1.61 -1.04
C ASN A 25 -16.56 -1.66 -2.57
N LEU A 26 -15.47 -2.31 -3.01
CA LEU A 26 -15.12 -2.49 -4.42
C LEU A 26 -14.97 -3.97 -4.77
N THR A 27 -14.83 -4.27 -6.06
CA THR A 27 -14.53 -5.64 -6.51
C THR A 27 -13.07 -6.00 -6.22
N THR A 28 -12.80 -7.30 -6.03
CA THR A 28 -11.43 -7.81 -5.92
C THR A 28 -10.61 -7.52 -7.18
N GLY A 29 -11.25 -7.50 -8.36
CA GLY A 29 -10.64 -7.11 -9.62
C GLY A 29 -10.12 -5.66 -9.62
N ALA A 30 -10.89 -4.72 -9.06
CA ALA A 30 -10.44 -3.32 -8.94
C ALA A 30 -9.18 -3.21 -8.07
N ILE A 31 -9.10 -3.94 -6.97
CA ILE A 31 -7.92 -3.96 -6.09
C ILE A 31 -6.74 -4.64 -6.76
N SER A 32 -6.96 -5.74 -7.51
CA SER A 32 -5.89 -6.37 -8.30
C SER A 32 -5.32 -5.42 -9.34
N GLN A 33 -6.13 -4.57 -9.97
CA GLN A 33 -5.64 -3.54 -10.90
C GLN A 33 -4.76 -2.49 -10.19
N TRP A 34 -5.02 -2.16 -8.93
CA TRP A 34 -4.17 -1.23 -8.17
C TRP A 34 -2.76 -1.76 -7.94
N ARG A 35 -2.57 -3.08 -7.90
CA ARG A 35 -1.22 -3.67 -7.77
C ARG A 35 -0.33 -3.35 -8.97
N THR A 36 -0.93 -3.25 -10.15
CA THR A 36 -0.22 -2.99 -11.41
C THR A 36 -0.22 -1.51 -11.77
N ASN A 37 -1.36 -0.84 -11.63
CA ASN A 37 -1.57 0.54 -12.09
C ASN A 37 -1.37 1.59 -10.97
N GLY A 38 -1.21 1.13 -9.74
CA GLY A 38 -1.11 1.96 -8.54
C GLY A 38 -2.45 2.25 -7.89
N ILE A 39 -2.42 2.59 -6.60
CA ILE A 39 -3.60 2.94 -5.81
C ILE A 39 -4.01 4.39 -6.12
N PRO A 40 -5.26 4.65 -6.54
CA PRO A 40 -5.73 6.01 -6.76
C PRO A 40 -5.60 6.90 -5.51
N LYS A 41 -5.23 8.17 -5.69
CA LYS A 41 -4.92 9.11 -4.58
C LYS A 41 -6.05 9.22 -3.53
N GLY A 42 -7.31 9.22 -3.97
CA GLY A 42 -8.48 9.25 -3.09
C GLY A 42 -8.55 8.01 -2.19
N TRP A 43 -8.41 6.83 -2.79
CA TRP A 43 -8.37 5.57 -2.06
C TRP A 43 -7.17 5.46 -1.13
N ARG A 44 -6.00 5.94 -1.55
CA ARG A 44 -4.82 5.99 -0.67
C ARG A 44 -5.06 6.84 0.59
N SER A 45 -5.76 7.97 0.44
CA SER A 45 -6.14 8.83 1.56
C SER A 45 -7.16 8.15 2.48
N PHE A 46 -8.15 7.47 1.90
CA PHE A 46 -9.13 6.67 2.65
C PHE A 46 -8.47 5.54 3.44
N LEU A 47 -7.58 4.75 2.82
CA LEU A 47 -6.88 3.64 3.48
C LEU A 47 -6.02 4.13 4.66
N ARG A 48 -5.39 5.30 4.51
CA ARG A 48 -4.65 5.96 5.60
C ARG A 48 -5.54 6.30 6.79
N LEU A 49 -6.78 6.71 6.56
CA LEU A 49 -7.76 7.01 7.62
C LEU A 49 -8.39 5.74 8.21
N ALA A 50 -8.66 4.73 7.38
CA ALA A 50 -9.34 3.50 7.78
C ALA A 50 -8.44 2.53 8.56
N LYS A 51 -7.14 2.47 8.24
CA LYS A 51 -6.14 1.60 8.89
C LYS A 51 -4.86 2.36 9.23
N PRO A 52 -4.92 3.41 10.07
CA PRO A 52 -3.80 4.33 10.28
C PRO A 52 -2.55 3.65 10.85
N LYS A 53 -2.73 2.68 11.76
CA LYS A 53 -1.60 1.95 12.37
C LYS A 53 -0.82 1.13 11.34
N VAL A 54 -1.53 0.36 10.51
CA VAL A 54 -0.93 -0.49 9.47
C VAL A 54 -0.29 0.36 8.39
N PHE A 55 -0.99 1.40 7.92
CA PHE A 55 -0.49 2.31 6.90
C PHE A 55 0.80 3.00 7.35
N LYS A 56 0.84 3.52 8.58
CA LYS A 56 2.03 4.16 9.16
C LYS A 56 3.20 3.18 9.30
N ALA A 57 2.94 1.93 9.72
CA ALA A 57 3.97 0.91 9.81
C ALA A 57 4.59 0.60 8.43
N TRP A 58 3.75 0.48 7.40
CA TRP A 58 4.22 0.33 6.02
C TRP A 58 5.05 1.53 5.55
N GLU A 59 4.61 2.78 5.81
CA GLU A 59 5.38 3.98 5.47
C GLU A 59 6.74 4.07 6.17
N ILE A 60 6.84 3.57 7.40
CA ILE A 60 8.12 3.48 8.13
C ILE A 60 9.02 2.45 7.46
N SER A 61 8.49 1.27 7.10
CA SER A 61 9.26 0.23 6.41
C SER A 61 9.76 0.66 5.04
N LYS A 62 9.05 1.60 4.40
CA LYS A 62 9.37 2.11 3.07
C LYS A 62 10.34 3.29 3.08
N ARG A 63 10.49 3.98 4.21
CA ARG A 63 11.46 5.06 4.31
C ARG A 63 12.85 4.43 4.29
N PRO A 64 13.72 4.76 3.32
CA PRO A 64 15.13 4.44 3.46
C PRO A 64 15.57 5.08 4.77
N THR A 65 16.14 4.28 5.65
CA THR A 65 16.77 4.79 6.86
C THR A 65 17.71 5.91 6.45
N SER A 66 17.53 7.10 7.02
CA SER A 66 18.35 8.30 6.80
C SER A 66 19.84 8.13 7.17
N ALA A 67 20.35 6.90 7.24
CA ALA A 67 21.73 6.54 7.50
C ALA A 67 22.61 6.52 6.24
N GLU A 68 22.06 6.63 5.03
CA GLU A 68 22.83 6.74 3.78
C GLU A 68 23.11 8.19 3.34
N ALA A 69 22.97 9.17 4.24
CA ALA A 69 23.29 10.59 3.96
C ALA A 69 24.60 11.07 4.61
N SER A 70 25.62 10.21 4.74
CA SER A 70 26.93 10.63 5.27
C SER A 70 28.17 10.00 4.62
N HIS A 71 28.08 9.27 3.51
CA HIS A 71 29.26 8.86 2.75
C HIS A 71 29.04 8.96 1.24
N ALA A 72 29.43 10.09 0.66
CA ALA A 72 30.20 10.23 -0.59
C ALA A 72 30.48 11.73 -0.84
#